data_AF-A0AA40AJ73-F1
#
_entry.id   AF-A0AA40AJ73-F1
#
_cell.length_a   1.000
_cell.length_b   1.000
_cell.length_c   1.000
_cell.angle_alpha   90.00
_cell.angle_beta   90.00
_cell.angle_gamma   90.00
#
_symmetry.space_group_name_H-M   'P 1'
#
loop_
_entity.id
_entity.type
_entity.pdbx_description
1 polymer ?
#
loop_
_entity_poly.entity_id
_entity_poly.type
_entity_poly.pdbx_seq_one_letter_code
_entity_poly.pdbx_strand_id
1 'polypeptide(L)'
;MSGATNGTKALMQQSAWKTLVPVPAGAIHEHSTIALSSTQLVIIDGVLQTGAVLDSVYLYDIPKNAWKKLAPLPVAINHANAAAVDGKIFVLGGMTGASWAGWVTARARMPAPRRGFATGMIGTKIYMFGSEGNPDPASKGVFG
;
A
#
# COMPACT_ATOMS: atom_id res chain seq x y z
N MET A 1 2.43 6.43 -57.86
CA MET A 1 1.38 6.40 -56.81
C MET A 1 1.66 5.20 -55.91
N SER A 2 1.69 5.45 -54.59
CA SER A 2 1.59 4.49 -53.47
C SER A 2 2.69 3.42 -53.32
N GLY A 3 3.40 3.25 -52.21
CA GLY A 3 3.25 3.76 -50.84
C GLY A 3 3.92 2.77 -49.89
N ALA A 4 4.90 3.22 -49.09
CA ALA A 4 5.57 2.41 -48.09
C ALA A 4 4.70 2.26 -46.82
N THR A 5 4.73 1.09 -46.18
CA THR A 5 5.31 0.87 -44.83
C THR A 5 4.71 -0.40 -44.19
N ASN A 6 5.58 -1.28 -43.70
CA ASN A 6 5.29 -2.41 -42.81
C ASN A 6 4.81 -1.90 -41.44
N GLY A 7 3.66 -1.22 -41.38
CA GLY A 7 3.04 -0.76 -40.16
C GLY A 7 2.05 -1.81 -39.65
N THR A 8 2.47 -2.59 -38.64
CA THR A 8 1.67 -3.17 -37.52
C THR A 8 2.20 -4.52 -36.99
N LYS A 9 3.52 -4.69 -36.87
CA LYS A 9 4.11 -5.79 -36.07
C LYS A 9 5.17 -5.35 -35.06
N ALA A 10 4.98 -4.17 -34.48
CA ALA A 10 5.48 -3.85 -33.15
C ALA A 10 4.23 -3.32 -32.43
N LEU A 11 3.68 -3.99 -31.42
CA LEU A 11 4.01 -3.72 -30.03
C LEU A 11 3.35 -4.81 -29.16
N MET A 12 4.04 -5.92 -28.94
CA MET A 12 3.89 -6.74 -27.73
C MET A 12 5.28 -7.32 -27.49
N GLN A 13 6.22 -6.48 -27.07
CA GLN A 13 7.43 -6.99 -26.41
C GLN A 13 6.90 -7.80 -25.23
N GLN A 14 6.99 -9.14 -25.30
CA GLN A 14 6.57 -10.01 -24.21
C GLN A 14 7.30 -9.55 -22.96
N SER A 15 6.56 -8.88 -22.09
CA SER A 15 7.09 -8.40 -20.82
C SER A 15 7.17 -9.61 -19.92
N ALA A 16 8.37 -10.16 -19.77
CA ALA A 16 8.61 -11.26 -18.84
C ALA A 16 8.66 -10.70 -17.42
N TRP A 17 7.99 -11.39 -16.48
CA TRP A 17 8.18 -11.11 -15.07
C TRP A 17 9.65 -11.32 -14.69
N LYS A 18 10.21 -10.35 -13.97
CA LYS A 18 11.58 -10.41 -13.46
C LYS A 18 11.54 -10.52 -11.94
N THR A 19 12.16 -11.56 -11.41
CA THR A 19 12.37 -11.71 -9.97
C THR A 19 13.34 -10.63 -9.49
N LEU A 20 12.94 -9.90 -8.45
CA LEU A 20 13.74 -8.90 -7.74
C LEU A 20 14.23 -9.47 -6.41
N VAL A 21 15.09 -8.72 -5.70
CA VAL A 21 15.54 -9.14 -4.36
C VAL A 21 14.32 -9.32 -3.45
N PRO A 22 14.18 -10.48 -2.76
CA PRO A 22 13.01 -10.75 -1.93
C PRO A 22 12.96 -9.79 -0.73
N VAL A 23 11.75 -9.58 -0.20
CA VAL A 23 11.55 -8.79 1.02
C VAL A 23 12.36 -9.41 2.17
N PRO A 24 13.14 -8.62 2.95
CA PRO A 24 14.01 -9.17 4.00
C PRO A 24 13.28 -9.94 5.11
N ALA A 25 12.00 -9.65 5.34
CA ALA A 25 11.16 -10.38 6.31
C ALA A 25 10.75 -11.78 5.81
N GLY A 26 11.04 -12.13 4.56
CA GLY A 26 10.55 -13.35 3.93
C GLY A 26 9.17 -13.15 3.28
N ALA A 27 8.49 -14.24 2.98
CA ALA A 27 7.16 -14.21 2.37
C ALA A 27 6.13 -13.65 3.37
N ILE A 28 5.60 -12.48 3.04
CA ILE A 28 4.57 -11.78 3.80
C ILE A 28 3.32 -11.57 2.93
N HIS A 29 2.15 -11.61 3.56
CA HIS A 29 0.87 -11.28 2.94
C HIS A 29 0.15 -10.20 3.74
N GLU A 30 -0.95 -9.65 3.21
CA GLU A 30 -1.80 -8.64 3.88
C GLU A 30 -1.04 -7.36 4.27
N HIS A 31 0.01 -7.04 3.52
CA HIS A 31 0.84 -5.85 3.72
C HIS A 31 0.37 -4.66 2.88
N SER A 32 0.58 -3.45 3.37
CA SER A 32 0.41 -2.22 2.57
C SER A 32 1.62 -1.97 1.68
N THR A 33 1.38 -1.56 0.42
CA THR A 33 2.46 -1.10 -0.49
C THR A 33 2.16 0.29 -1.03
N ILE A 34 3.16 1.18 -1.02
CA ILE A 34 3.05 2.56 -1.50
C ILE A 34 4.21 2.89 -2.43
N ALA A 35 3.95 3.58 -3.53
CA ALA A 35 5.01 4.28 -4.28
C ALA A 35 5.29 5.63 -3.61
N LEU A 36 6.47 5.78 -3.01
CA LEU A 36 6.89 7.04 -2.37
C LEU A 36 7.42 8.04 -3.41
N SER A 37 8.00 7.53 -4.50
CA SER A 37 8.48 8.30 -5.64
C SER A 37 8.47 7.42 -6.90
N SER A 38 8.96 7.94 -8.03
CA SER A 38 9.11 7.16 -9.26
C SER A 38 10.15 6.04 -9.17
N THR A 39 10.98 6.02 -8.13
CA THR A 39 12.09 5.06 -7.95
C THR A 39 12.03 4.30 -6.64
N GLN A 40 11.03 4.57 -5.79
CA GLN A 40 10.97 4.02 -4.44
C GLN A 40 9.58 3.49 -4.10
N LEU A 41 9.55 2.26 -3.62
CA LEU A 41 8.37 1.64 -3.02
C LEU A 41 8.58 1.49 -1.52
N VAL A 42 7.49 1.48 -0.77
CA VAL A 42 7.52 1.19 0.67
C VAL A 42 6.49 0.10 0.94
N ILE A 43 6.96 -0.97 1.59
CA ILE A 43 6.11 -1.99 2.20
C ILE A 43 6.02 -1.70 3.68
N ILE A 44 4.80 -1.74 4.20
CA ILE A 44 4.46 -1.51 5.59
C ILE A 44 3.64 -2.68 6.05
N ASP A 45 3.79 -3.04 7.34
CA ASP A 45 2.93 -4.01 8.01
C ASP A 45 2.97 -5.41 7.34
N GLY A 46 2.02 -6.28 7.70
CA GLY A 46 1.81 -7.57 7.06
C GLY A 46 1.93 -8.76 8.01
N VAL A 47 1.77 -9.94 7.44
CA VAL A 47 1.70 -11.21 8.17
C VAL A 47 2.67 -12.21 7.55
N LEU A 48 3.52 -12.81 8.38
CA LEU A 48 4.34 -13.95 7.98
C LEU A 48 3.46 -15.18 7.78
N GLN A 49 3.92 -16.15 6.99
CA GLN A 49 3.23 -17.43 6.80
C GLN A 49 2.92 -18.18 8.12
N THR A 50 3.63 -17.88 9.20
CA THR A 50 3.40 -18.41 10.55
C THR A 50 2.19 -17.78 11.25
N GLY A 51 1.58 -16.74 10.69
CA GLY A 51 0.52 -15.94 11.31
C GLY A 51 1.04 -14.76 12.16
N ALA A 52 2.35 -14.58 12.28
CA ALA A 52 2.92 -13.47 13.04
C ALA A 52 2.70 -12.13 12.32
N VAL A 53 2.08 -11.19 13.02
CA VAL A 53 1.82 -9.81 12.55
C VAL A 53 3.07 -8.96 12.75
N LEU A 54 3.41 -8.13 11.77
CA LEU A 54 4.65 -7.36 11.73
C LEU A 54 4.41 -5.86 11.94
N ASP A 55 5.39 -5.20 12.54
CA ASP A 55 5.50 -3.73 12.62
C ASP A 55 6.48 -3.18 11.57
N SER A 56 6.97 -4.03 10.67
CA SER A 56 8.10 -3.70 9.82
C SER A 56 7.73 -2.71 8.73
N VAL A 57 8.65 -1.78 8.47
CA VAL A 57 8.61 -0.88 7.32
C VAL A 57 9.88 -1.07 6.50
N TYR A 58 9.71 -1.34 5.21
CA TYR A 58 10.81 -1.55 4.27
C TYR A 58 10.65 -0.63 3.06
N LEU A 59 11.72 0.10 2.72
CA LEU A 59 11.81 0.84 1.48
C LEU A 59 12.58 0.02 0.45
N TYR A 60 12.03 -0.12 -0.75
CA TYR A 60 12.71 -0.69 -1.90
C TYR A 60 13.19 0.42 -2.84
N ASP A 61 14.49 0.43 -3.12
CA ASP A 61 15.11 1.29 -4.12
C ASP A 61 15.19 0.53 -5.44
N ILE A 62 14.38 0.94 -6.43
CA ILE A 62 14.22 0.22 -7.70
C ILE A 62 15.54 0.22 -8.50
N PRO A 63 16.23 1.36 -8.72
CA PRO A 63 17.52 1.36 -9.43
C PRO A 63 18.58 0.47 -8.77
N LYS A 64 18.63 0.44 -7.44
CA LYS A 64 19.62 -0.37 -6.71
C LYS A 64 19.20 -1.82 -6.52
N ASN A 65 17.95 -2.16 -6.82
CA ASN A 65 17.35 -3.46 -6.55
C ASN A 65 17.63 -3.91 -5.10
N ALA A 66 17.39 -3.00 -4.14
CA ALA A 66 17.81 -3.21 -2.76
C ALA A 66 16.76 -2.71 -1.77
N TRP A 67 16.66 -3.41 -0.65
CA TRP A 67 15.80 -3.06 0.46
C TRP A 67 16.56 -2.28 1.53
N LYS A 68 15.89 -1.33 2.15
CA LYS A 68 16.32 -0.61 3.35
C LYS A 68 15.25 -0.74 4.42
N LYS A 69 15.61 -1.26 5.59
CA LYS A 69 14.72 -1.25 6.76
C LYS A 69 14.57 0.19 7.27
N LEU A 70 13.34 0.65 7.47
CA LEU A 70 13.04 1.95 8.07
C LEU A 70 12.65 1.78 9.55
N ALA A 71 12.33 2.89 10.20
CA ALA A 71 11.75 2.85 11.54
C ALA A 71 10.44 2.02 11.53
N PRO A 72 10.24 1.10 12.49
CA PRO A 72 9.05 0.28 12.55
C PRO A 72 7.82 1.12 12.93
N LEU A 73 6.64 0.56 12.68
CA LEU A 73 5.40 1.05 13.27
C LEU A 73 5.48 0.92 14.79
N PRO A 74 4.85 1.82 15.57
CA PRO A 74 4.81 1.68 17.02
C PRO A 74 4.02 0.46 17.51
N VAL A 75 3.21 -0.14 16.63
CA VAL A 75 2.41 -1.33 16.89
C VAL A 75 2.41 -2.21 15.64
N ALA A 76 2.55 -3.53 15.81
CA ALA A 76 2.42 -4.49 14.73
C ALA A 76 0.96 -4.59 14.27
N ILE A 77 0.73 -4.40 12.96
CA ILE A 77 -0.60 -4.44 12.35
C ILE A 77 -0.58 -5.23 11.04
N ASN A 78 -1.74 -5.58 10.51
CA ASN A 78 -1.94 -6.08 9.15
C ASN A 78 -3.21 -5.49 8.55
N HIS A 79 -3.50 -5.78 7.27
CA HIS A 79 -4.72 -5.31 6.59
C HIS A 79 -4.90 -3.78 6.66
N ALA A 80 -3.82 -3.04 6.87
CA ALA A 80 -3.89 -1.60 6.83
C ALA A 80 -4.01 -1.15 5.36
N ASN A 81 -4.41 0.09 5.18
CA ASN A 81 -4.14 0.80 3.95
C ASN A 81 -3.14 1.90 4.23
N ALA A 82 -2.43 2.36 3.20
CA ALA A 82 -1.49 3.44 3.38
C ALA A 82 -1.41 4.34 2.14
N ALA A 83 -1.07 5.60 2.35
CA ALA A 83 -0.94 6.59 1.29
C ALA A 83 0.25 7.52 1.54
N ALA A 84 0.89 7.97 0.46
CA ALA A 84 1.96 8.97 0.51
C ALA A 84 1.44 10.36 0.15
N VAL A 85 1.44 11.31 1.09
CA VAL A 85 1.03 12.70 0.85
C VAL A 85 2.16 13.63 1.26
N ASP A 86 2.58 14.51 0.34
CA ASP A 86 3.63 15.51 0.56
C ASP A 86 4.92 14.92 1.16
N GLY A 87 5.35 13.76 0.65
CA GLY A 87 6.56 13.07 1.10
C GLY A 87 6.44 12.37 2.46
N LYS A 88 5.23 12.33 3.05
CA LYS A 88 4.93 11.60 4.28
C LYS A 88 4.06 10.39 3.98
N ILE A 89 4.20 9.35 4.79
CA ILE A 89 3.36 8.16 4.69
C ILE A 89 2.33 8.16 5.82
N PHE A 90 1.08 7.92 5.47
CA PHE A 90 -0.04 7.79 6.37
C PHE A 90 -0.53 6.35 6.34
N VAL A 91 -0.62 5.72 7.50
CA VAL A 91 -1.11 4.34 7.67
C VAL A 91 -2.50 4.39 8.30
N LEU A 92 -3.45 3.73 7.67
CA LEU A 92 -4.89 3.89 7.83
C LEU A 92 -5.49 2.57 8.32
N GLY A 93 -5.90 2.54 9.59
CA GLY A 93 -6.53 1.36 10.18
C GLY A 93 -5.55 0.19 10.33
N GLY A 94 -6.04 -1.02 10.05
CA GLY A 94 -5.33 -2.28 10.26
C GLY A 94 -5.85 -3.05 11.47
N MET A 95 -5.28 -4.23 11.73
CA MET A 95 -5.67 -5.10 12.84
C MET A 95 -4.47 -5.50 13.72
N THR A 96 -4.67 -5.50 15.04
CA THR A 96 -3.79 -6.11 16.04
C THR A 96 -4.45 -7.40 16.54
N GLY A 97 -4.00 -8.55 16.04
CA GLY A 97 -4.65 -9.83 16.34
C GLY A 97 -6.11 -9.85 15.84
N ALA A 98 -7.06 -10.16 16.71
CA ALA A 98 -8.50 -10.13 16.37
C ALA A 98 -9.15 -8.74 16.55
N SER A 99 -8.41 -7.74 17.01
CA SER A 99 -8.93 -6.39 17.32
C SER A 99 -8.46 -5.37 16.30
N TRP A 100 -9.26 -4.33 16.08
CA TRP A 100 -8.99 -3.29 15.09
C TRP A 100 -8.02 -2.25 15.66
N ALA A 101 -6.94 -1.97 14.95
CA ALA A 101 -5.97 -0.95 15.33
C ALA A 101 -6.38 0.41 14.76
N GLY A 102 -6.46 1.41 15.64
CA GLY A 102 -6.57 2.81 15.24
C GLY A 102 -5.22 3.38 14.79
N TRP A 103 -5.27 4.52 14.10
CA TRP A 103 -4.14 5.27 13.53
C TRP A 103 -2.86 5.35 14.39
N VAL A 104 -1.72 5.33 13.71
CA VAL A 104 -0.40 5.66 14.24
C VAL A 104 0.36 6.42 13.13
N THR A 105 0.56 7.75 13.07
CA THR A 105 0.50 8.88 14.01
C THR A 105 -0.07 10.19 13.37
N ALA A 106 -0.80 10.97 14.20
CA ALA A 106 -1.11 12.42 14.21
C ALA A 106 -1.99 13.11 13.13
N ARG A 107 -3.32 13.23 13.38
CA ARG A 107 -4.07 14.48 13.71
C ARG A 107 -5.61 14.38 13.64
N ALA A 108 -6.19 13.29 13.14
CA ALA A 108 -7.63 13.07 13.20
C ALA A 108 -7.97 11.59 13.42
N ARG A 109 -8.89 11.31 14.34
CA ARG A 109 -9.40 9.96 14.60
C ARG A 109 -10.43 9.62 13.53
N MET A 110 -10.29 8.48 12.85
CA MET A 110 -11.41 7.92 12.09
C MET A 110 -12.52 7.52 13.09
N PRO A 111 -13.79 7.96 12.90
CA PRO A 111 -14.88 7.64 13.80
C PRO A 111 -15.19 6.12 13.90
N ALA A 112 -14.82 5.34 12.88
CA ALA A 112 -15.07 3.89 12.82
C ALA A 112 -13.86 3.12 12.23
N PRO A 113 -13.46 1.99 12.81
CA PRO A 113 -12.48 1.05 12.21
C PRO A 113 -13.00 0.46 10.89
N ARG A 114 -12.13 0.22 9.88
CA ARG A 114 -12.52 -0.26 8.53
C ARG A 114 -11.50 -1.27 7.96
N ARG A 115 -11.95 -2.22 7.11
CA ARG A 115 -11.15 -3.20 6.34
C ARG A 115 -11.67 -3.34 4.90
N GLY A 116 -10.84 -3.89 4.00
CA GLY A 116 -11.26 -4.21 2.63
C GLY A 116 -11.69 -3.00 1.81
N PHE A 117 -11.13 -1.82 2.12
CA PHE A 117 -11.38 -0.58 1.39
C PHE A 117 -10.25 -0.33 0.40
N ALA A 118 -10.56 0.29 -0.74
CA ALA A 118 -9.56 0.79 -1.68
C ALA A 118 -9.25 2.25 -1.35
N THR A 119 -7.98 2.65 -1.44
CA THR A 119 -7.58 4.05 -1.29
C THR A 119 -7.03 4.60 -2.59
N GLY A 120 -7.42 5.83 -2.93
CA GLY A 120 -6.88 6.57 -4.05
C GLY A 120 -6.54 8.00 -3.63
N MET A 121 -5.64 8.67 -4.36
CA MET A 121 -5.29 10.07 -4.10
C MET A 121 -5.63 10.93 -5.32
N ILE A 122 -6.20 12.12 -5.05
CA ILE A 122 -6.35 13.20 -6.04
C ILE A 122 -5.87 14.48 -5.37
N GLY A 123 -4.79 15.07 -5.90
CA GLY A 123 -4.10 16.19 -5.25
C GLY A 123 -3.55 15.78 -3.88
N THR A 124 -3.87 16.56 -2.84
CA THR A 124 -3.44 16.33 -1.44
C THR A 124 -4.46 15.55 -0.61
N LYS A 125 -5.54 15.07 -1.22
CA LYS A 125 -6.64 14.37 -0.52
C LYS A 125 -6.57 12.87 -0.75
N ILE A 126 -6.69 12.12 0.34
CA ILE A 126 -6.86 10.66 0.33
C ILE A 126 -8.35 10.36 0.29
N TYR A 127 -8.76 9.57 -0.70
CA TYR A 127 -10.12 9.06 -0.85
C TYR A 127 -10.14 7.59 -0.46
N MET A 128 -11.19 7.18 0.25
CA MET A 128 -11.42 5.80 0.66
C MET A 128 -12.72 5.31 0.04
N PHE A 129 -12.68 4.20 -0.69
CA PHE A 129 -13.84 3.61 -1.36
C PHE A 129 -14.08 2.18 -0.88
N GLY A 130 -15.34 1.84 -0.60
CA GLY A 130 -15.73 0.53 -0.08
C GLY A 130 -15.36 0.31 1.39
N SER A 131 -15.90 -0.76 1.97
CA SER A 131 -15.50 -1.36 3.25
C SER A 131 -16.45 -2.51 3.57
N GLU A 132 -15.97 -3.59 4.19
CA GLU A 132 -16.85 -4.55 4.86
C GLU A 132 -17.12 -4.09 6.30
N GLY A 133 -18.39 -4.03 6.73
CA GLY A 133 -18.77 -3.71 8.11
C GLY A 133 -19.27 -2.28 8.39
N ASN A 134 -19.88 -1.57 7.43
CA ASN A 134 -20.56 -0.30 7.72
C ASN A 134 -22.06 -0.52 8.02
N PRO A 135 -22.51 -0.53 9.29
CA PRO A 135 -23.94 -0.49 9.62
C PRO A 135 -24.54 0.93 9.57
N ASP A 136 -23.75 1.98 9.30
CA ASP A 136 -24.23 3.35 9.35
C ASP A 136 -24.77 3.83 7.98
N PRO A 137 -26.10 4.02 7.83
CA PRO A 137 -26.72 4.48 6.60
C PRO A 137 -26.43 5.96 6.25
N ALA A 138 -25.79 6.73 7.15
CA ALA A 138 -25.52 8.15 6.95
C ALA A 138 -24.10 8.48 6.43
N SER A 139 -23.20 7.51 6.34
CA SER A 139 -21.81 7.73 5.91
C SER A 139 -21.70 8.02 4.41
N LYS A 140 -21.37 9.26 4.01
CA LYS A 140 -21.12 9.66 2.60
C LYS A 140 -19.75 9.24 2.03
N GLY A 141 -18.96 8.44 2.75
CA GLY A 141 -17.74 7.82 2.23
C GLY A 141 -16.61 8.78 1.85
N VAL A 142 -16.69 10.08 2.21
CA VAL A 142 -15.64 11.08 1.96
C VAL A 142 -15.21 11.68 3.29
N PHE A 143 -13.94 11.50 3.65
CA PHE A 143 -13.32 12.13 4.82
C PHE A 143 -12.23 13.08 4.31
N GLY A 144 -12.33 14.35 4.67
CA GLY A 144 -11.55 15.45 4.09
C GLY A 144 -10.51 16.04 5.02
#